data_AF-A0A251XJP3-F1
#
_entry.id   AF-A0A251XJP3-F1
#
_cell.length_a   1.000
_cell.length_b   1.000
_cell.length_c   1.000
_cell.angle_alpha   90.00
_cell.angle_beta   90.00
_cell.angle_gamma   90.00
#
_symmetry.space_group_name_H-M   'P 1'
#
loop_
_entity.id
_entity.type
_entity.pdbx_description
1 polymer ?
#
loop_
_entity_poly.entity_id
_entity_poly.type
_entity_poly.pdbx_seq_one_letter_code
_entity_poly.pdbx_strand_id
1 'polypeptide(L)'
;MQAHIDNARAVAEWLDADPRITAVNWAGLPAHPHHERARKYLPTGPGSVFTFEVAGGRAVGQRFIESVELASHLANIGDAKTLVIHPASTTTRS
;
A
#
# COMPACT_ATOMS: atom_id res chain seq x y z
N MET A 1 -8.63 11.75 -8.87
CA MET A 1 -8.98 11.03 -7.62
C MET A 1 -9.50 9.61 -7.91
N GLN A 2 -10.58 9.42 -8.69
CA GLN A 2 -11.13 8.08 -8.96
C GLN A 2 -10.10 7.08 -9.55
N ALA A 3 -9.35 7.50 -10.57
CA ALA A 3 -8.29 6.66 -11.15
C ALA A 3 -7.23 6.21 -10.14
N HIS A 4 -6.91 7.02 -9.12
CA HIS A 4 -5.98 6.62 -8.06
C HIS A 4 -6.58 5.54 -7.16
N ILE A 5 -7.88 5.62 -6.87
CA ILE A 5 -8.58 4.62 -6.08
C ILE A 5 -8.69 3.30 -6.84
N ASP A 6 -9.00 3.36 -8.13
CA ASP A 6 -9.10 2.16 -8.97
C ASP A 6 -7.73 1.48 -9.14
N ASN A 7 -6.66 2.26 -9.32
CA ASN A 7 -5.30 1.73 -9.33
C ASN A 7 -4.90 1.11 -7.98
N ALA A 8 -5.22 1.79 -6.86
CA ALA A 8 -4.94 1.26 -5.54
C ALA A 8 -5.70 -0.02 -5.25
N ARG A 9 -6.96 -0.13 -5.69
CA ARG A 9 -7.74 -1.36 -5.63
C ARG A 9 -7.03 -2.50 -6.35
N ALA A 10 -6.67 -2.28 -7.62
CA ALA A 10 -6.02 -3.30 -8.43
C ALA A 10 -4.71 -3.79 -7.80
N VAL A 11 -3.88 -2.86 -7.28
CA VAL A 11 -2.62 -3.22 -6.62
C VAL A 11 -2.86 -3.93 -5.27
N ALA A 12 -3.80 -3.44 -4.46
CA ALA A 12 -4.11 -4.04 -3.16
C ALA A 12 -4.66 -5.47 -3.31
N GLU A 13 -5.58 -5.70 -4.24
CA GLU A 13 -6.13 -7.02 -4.53
C GLU A 13 -5.08 -7.98 -5.10
N TRP A 14 -4.18 -7.48 -5.97
CA TRP A 14 -3.07 -8.27 -6.50
C TRP A 14 -2.09 -8.69 -5.39
N LEU A 15 -1.75 -7.77 -4.48
CA LEU A 15 -0.88 -8.06 -3.34
C LEU A 15 -1.54 -9.04 -2.35
N ASP A 16 -2.85 -8.90 -2.09
CA ASP A 16 -3.58 -9.77 -1.16
C ASP A 16 -3.65 -11.23 -1.64
N ALA A 17 -3.53 -11.45 -2.95
CA ALA A 17 -3.49 -12.78 -3.56
C ALA A 17 -2.07 -13.39 -3.64
N ASP A 18 -1.00 -12.64 -3.34
CA ASP A 18 0.38 -13.12 -3.48
C ASP A 18 0.86 -13.81 -2.19
N PRO A 19 1.31 -15.09 -2.24
CA PRO A 19 1.72 -15.84 -1.06
C PRO A 19 2.99 -15.29 -0.38
N ARG A 20 3.71 -14.37 -1.01
CA ARG A 20 4.87 -13.68 -0.42
C ARG A 20 4.47 -12.48 0.43
N ILE A 21 3.20 -12.07 0.37
CA ILE A 21 2.64 -10.96 1.14
C ILE A 21 1.88 -11.55 2.33
N THR A 22 2.21 -11.09 3.54
CA THR A 22 1.61 -11.61 4.77
C THR A 22 0.37 -10.83 5.19
N ALA A 23 0.27 -9.57 4.77
CA ALA A 23 -0.90 -8.74 5.04
C ALA A 23 -1.00 -7.57 4.06
N VAL A 24 -2.23 -7.17 3.72
CA VAL A 24 -2.54 -5.92 3.03
C VAL A 24 -3.52 -5.11 3.87
N ASN A 25 -3.17 -3.86 4.17
CA ASN A 25 -3.94 -2.94 4.99
C ASN A 25 -4.58 -1.84 4.13
N TRP A 26 -5.52 -2.24 3.27
CA TRP A 26 -6.36 -1.32 2.49
C TRP A 26 -7.82 -1.54 2.87
N ALA A 27 -8.50 -0.48 3.30
CA ALA A 27 -9.86 -0.59 3.84
C ALA A 27 -10.93 -1.02 2.80
N GLY A 28 -10.54 -1.17 1.53
CA GLY A 28 -11.41 -1.67 0.47
C GLY A 28 -11.43 -3.19 0.36
N LEU A 29 -10.48 -3.90 1.00
CA LEU A 29 -10.48 -5.36 1.04
C LEU A 29 -11.56 -5.88 2.00
N PRO A 30 -12.27 -6.98 1.67
CA PRO A 30 -13.27 -7.58 2.55
C PRO A 30 -12.72 -8.02 3.91
N ALA A 31 -11.46 -8.45 3.97
CA ALA A 31 -10.80 -8.91 5.19
C ALA A 31 -10.43 -7.74 6.14
N HIS A 32 -10.51 -6.49 5.69
CA HIS A 32 -10.10 -5.35 6.51
C HIS A 32 -11.11 -5.07 7.64
N PRO A 33 -10.68 -4.87 8.91
CA PRO A 33 -11.57 -4.66 10.07
C PRO A 33 -12.53 -3.46 9.96
N HIS A 34 -12.27 -2.56 9.03
CA HIS A 34 -13.08 -1.36 8.77
C HIS A 34 -13.75 -1.35 7.41
N HIS A 35 -13.81 -2.48 6.70
CA HIS A 35 -14.41 -2.58 5.36
C HIS A 35 -15.82 -1.99 5.30
N GLU A 36 -16.70 -2.39 6.21
CA GLU A 36 -18.08 -1.89 6.27
C GLU A 36 -18.15 -0.39 6.57
N ARG A 37 -17.24 0.14 7.39
CA ARG A 37 -17.15 1.59 7.65
C ARG A 37 -16.65 2.34 6.43
N ALA A 38 -15.65 1.81 5.71
CA ALA A 38 -15.17 2.38 4.47
C ALA A 38 -16.28 2.43 3.41
N ARG A 39 -17.05 1.35 3.24
CA ARG A 39 -18.21 1.34 2.33
C ARG A 39 -19.25 2.39 2.68
N LYS A 40 -19.52 2.60 3.99
CA LYS A 40 -20.50 3.58 4.45
C LYS A 40 -20.04 5.03 4.29
N TYR A 41 -18.80 5.32 4.68
CA TYR A 41 -18.30 6.70 4.81
C TYR A 41 -17.49 7.17 3.61
N LEU A 42 -16.99 6.27 2.76
CA LEU A 42 -16.12 6.55 1.62
C LEU A 42 -16.74 5.95 0.35
N PRO A 43 -17.87 6.52 -0.14
CA PRO A 43 -18.65 5.94 -1.24
C PRO A 43 -17.87 5.86 -2.57
N THR A 44 -16.81 6.65 -2.71
CA THR A 44 -15.91 6.62 -3.88
C THR A 44 -14.72 5.67 -3.69
N GLY A 45 -14.58 5.06 -2.50
CA GLY A 45 -13.50 4.17 -2.09
C GLY A 45 -12.52 4.81 -1.09
N PRO A 46 -11.73 3.99 -0.37
CA PRO A 46 -10.98 4.44 0.82
C PRO A 46 -9.67 5.19 0.52
N GLY A 47 -9.54 5.76 -0.68
CA GLY A 47 -8.33 6.43 -1.14
C GLY A 47 -7.27 5.48 -1.69
N SER A 48 -6.14 6.07 -2.06
CA SER A 48 -5.04 5.39 -2.77
C SER A 48 -3.81 5.13 -1.91
N VAL A 49 -3.93 5.29 -0.60
CA VAL A 49 -2.83 5.08 0.36
C VAL A 49 -3.16 3.85 1.19
N PHE A 50 -2.23 2.90 1.25
CA PHE A 50 -2.31 1.69 2.04
C PHE A 50 -0.93 1.14 2.33
N THR A 51 -0.86 0.16 3.24
CA THR A 51 0.37 -0.55 3.57
C THR A 51 0.22 -2.04 3.28
N PHE A 52 1.33 -2.75 3.13
CA PHE A 52 1.37 -4.21 3.04
C PHE A 52 2.65 -4.72 3.69
N GLU A 53 2.66 -6.00 4.04
CA GLU A 53 3.76 -6.67 4.70
C GLU A 53 4.31 -7.79 3.82
N VAL A 54 5.63 -7.84 3.66
CA VAL A 54 6.31 -8.89 2.89
C VAL A 54 6.86 -9.94 3.85
N ALA A 55 6.70 -11.21 3.50
CA ALA A 55 7.28 -12.33 4.23
C ALA A 55 8.82 -12.23 4.30
N GLY A 56 9.40 -12.58 5.44
CA GLY A 56 10.87 -12.56 5.65
C GLY A 56 11.42 -11.24 6.20
N GLY A 57 10.55 -10.32 6.63
CA GLY A 57 10.90 -9.20 7.50
C GLY A 57 11.76 -8.12 6.84
N ARG A 58 12.45 -7.32 7.66
CA ARG A 58 13.11 -6.07 7.27
C ARG A 58 14.05 -6.19 6.08
N ALA A 59 14.86 -7.26 6.02
CA ALA A 59 15.83 -7.44 4.94
C ALA A 59 15.17 -7.72 3.58
N VAL A 60 14.03 -8.42 3.57
CA VAL A 60 13.24 -8.65 2.36
C VAL A 60 12.51 -7.36 1.96
N GLY A 61 11.93 -6.65 2.94
CA GLY A 61 11.30 -5.35 2.70
C GLY A 61 12.25 -4.34 2.07
N GLN A 62 13.50 -4.27 2.56
CA GLN A 62 14.54 -3.42 1.97
C GLN A 62 14.83 -3.77 0.51
N ARG A 63 15.09 -5.05 0.20
CA ARG A 63 15.34 -5.50 -1.17
C ARG A 63 14.15 -5.25 -2.10
N PHE A 64 12.93 -5.42 -1.60
CA PHE A 64 11.72 -5.13 -2.36
C PHE A 64 11.70 -3.67 -2.81
N ILE A 65 11.90 -2.71 -1.89
CA ILE A 65 11.92 -1.28 -2.23
C ILE A 65 13.03 -0.96 -3.22
N GLU A 66 14.23 -1.50 -3.00
CA GLU A 66 15.38 -1.32 -3.89
C GLU A 66 15.14 -1.88 -5.30
N SER A 67 14.28 -2.89 -5.44
CA SER A 67 13.92 -3.52 -6.72
C SER A 67 12.74 -2.88 -7.45
N VAL A 68 11.97 -2.02 -6.78
CA VAL A 68 10.79 -1.39 -7.39
C VAL A 68 11.22 -0.15 -8.18
N GLU A 69 11.33 -0.30 -9.49
CA GLU A 69 11.61 0.81 -10.42
C GLU A 69 10.41 1.77 -10.59
N LEU A 70 9.23 1.39 -10.10
CA LEU A 70 7.98 2.16 -10.22
C LEU A 70 7.94 3.38 -9.27
N ALA A 71 8.64 3.33 -8.14
CA ALA A 71 8.64 4.37 -7.11
C ALA A 71 9.85 5.29 -7.31
N SER A 72 9.71 6.33 -8.13
CA SER A 72 10.73 7.38 -8.20
C SER A 72 10.94 7.97 -6.80
N HIS A 73 12.18 7.94 -6.30
CA HIS A 73 12.66 8.54 -5.05
C HIS A 73 12.35 10.06 -4.97
N LEU A 74 11.10 10.45 -4.77
CA LEU A 74 10.71 11.85 -4.56
C LEU A 74 9.71 11.90 -3.39
N ALA A 75 10.21 12.43 -2.28
CA ALA A 75 9.48 12.65 -1.04
C ALA A 75 8.50 13.83 -1.15
N ASN A 76 7.56 13.79 -2.09
CA ASN A 76 6.46 14.75 -2.19
C ASN A 76 5.14 13.98 -2.36
N ILE A 77 4.27 14.07 -1.35
CA ILE A 77 2.92 13.50 -1.41
C ILE A 77 2.05 14.38 -2.32
N GLY A 78 1.41 13.79 -3.35
CA GLY A 78 0.35 14.45 -4.11
C GLY A 78 0.52 14.59 -5.63
N ASP A 79 1.48 13.93 -6.27
CA ASP A 79 1.60 13.90 -7.73
C ASP A 79 1.13 12.54 -8.31
N ALA A 80 0.87 12.47 -9.62
CA ALA A 80 0.30 11.33 -10.35
C ALA A 80 1.17 10.04 -10.36
N LYS A 81 2.14 9.93 -9.46
CA LYS A 81 3.09 8.82 -9.33
C LYS A 81 2.80 8.02 -8.06
N THR A 82 2.80 6.71 -8.20
CA THR A 82 2.64 5.75 -7.09
C THR A 82 3.79 5.94 -6.10
N LEU A 83 3.46 6.27 -4.85
CA LEU A 83 4.42 6.44 -3.74
C LEU A 83 4.38 5.19 -2.86
N VAL A 84 5.53 4.54 -2.68
CA VAL A 84 5.71 3.44 -1.72
C VAL A 84 6.76 3.88 -0.71
N ILE A 85 6.40 3.90 0.57
CA ILE A 85 7.29 4.25 1.68
C ILE A 85 7.36 3.06 2.62
N HIS A 86 8.57 2.67 3.03
CA HIS A 86 8.81 1.69 4.08
C HIS A 86 9.35 2.40 5.33
N PRO A 87 8.50 2.64 6.34
CA PRO A 87 8.88 3.43 7.51
C PRO A 87 10.05 2.84 8.30
N ALA A 88 10.18 1.51 8.34
CA ALA A 88 11.21 0.81 9.12
C ALA A 88 12.65 0.95 8.59
N SER A 89 12.83 1.50 7.38
CA SER A 89 14.14 1.88 6.85
C SER A 89 14.35 3.39 6.71
N THR A 90 13.32 4.22 6.95
CA THR A 90 13.39 5.65 6.60
C THR A 90 13.02 6.65 7.69
N THR A 91 12.43 6.28 8.85
CA THR A 91 12.08 7.31 9.88
C THR A 91 12.10 6.93 11.37
N THR A 92 12.63 5.77 11.78
CA THR A 92 12.93 5.53 13.22
C THR A 92 14.35 5.03 13.41
N ARG A 93 15.23 5.93 13.87
CA ARG A 93 16.47 5.59 14.57
C ARG A 93 16.26 5.98 16.04
N SER A 94 15.94 4.99 16.86
CA SER A 94 16.08 5.04 18.32
C SER A 94 16.37 3.64 18.80
#